data_AF-A0A5B8UPD3-F1
#
_entry.id   AF-A0A5B8UPD3-F1
#
_cell.length_a   1.000
_cell.length_b   1.000
_cell.length_c   1.000
_cell.angle_alpha   90.00
_cell.angle_beta   90.00
_cell.angle_gamma   90.00
#
_symmetry.space_group_name_H-M   'P 1'
#
loop_
_entity.id
_entity.type
_entity.pdbx_description
1 polymer ?
#
loop_
_entity_poly.entity_id
_entity_poly.type
_entity_poly.pdbx_seq_one_letter_code
_entity_poly.pdbx_strand_id
1 'polypeptide(L)'
;MWVETLFLKKDHNQQATKLLFDAVTKRKPGAFFIMGDVVNLGYSNHQWKPMDAYLKSLRDENVPVYAALGNHEVMGQAGKGMRKFQKRFPDHVPTGYLEVKDSVAVILLNSNFGTLSAEQNTAQIAWYKQTLQKLDADPAIQFIISGCHHSPYTNSKIVGSSKDVQEKFVPLFMASKKSRLFISGHSHNFEHFQKGGKDFLVIGGGGGLHQPLRTGQGCLDDLAVDYKPQFHYLTVKRCGDELKVSSVQLKKDFTCFDNGQSLVIGKEAIPLADVAAVKATK
;
A
#
# COMPACT_ATOMS: atom_id res chain seq x y z
N MET A 1 -17.07 7.58 -8.51
CA MET A 1 -16.85 9.03 -8.71
C MET A 1 -18.00 9.90 -8.21
N TRP A 2 -19.29 9.50 -8.28
CA TRP A 2 -20.37 10.40 -7.84
C TRP A 2 -20.31 10.69 -6.33
N VAL A 3 -20.14 9.69 -5.46
CA VAL A 3 -20.22 9.89 -4.00
C VAL A 3 -19.07 10.74 -3.45
N GLU A 4 -17.82 10.51 -3.84
CA GLU A 4 -16.67 11.23 -3.26
C GLU A 4 -16.57 12.69 -3.70
N THR A 5 -16.80 13.00 -4.98
CA THR A 5 -16.71 14.39 -5.48
C THR A 5 -17.89 15.26 -5.08
N LEU A 6 -19.00 14.67 -4.63
CA LEU A 6 -20.14 15.42 -4.10
C LEU A 6 -19.85 16.04 -2.74
N PHE A 7 -18.90 15.47 -1.98
CA PHE A 7 -18.61 15.90 -0.60
C PHE A 7 -17.16 16.34 -0.36
N LEU A 8 -16.21 15.98 -1.25
CA LEU A 8 -14.79 16.27 -1.08
C LEU A 8 -14.27 17.25 -2.13
N LYS A 9 -13.45 18.21 -1.69
CA LYS A 9 -12.84 19.22 -2.56
C LYS A 9 -11.46 18.76 -3.05
N LYS A 10 -11.16 19.05 -4.31
CA LYS A 10 -9.80 18.95 -4.85
C LYS A 10 -8.92 20.01 -4.22
N ASP A 11 -7.67 19.66 -3.99
CA ASP A 11 -6.61 20.57 -3.57
C ASP A 11 -5.33 20.19 -4.30
N HIS A 12 -5.16 20.73 -5.51
CA HIS A 12 -3.97 20.56 -6.35
C HIS A 12 -3.50 19.10 -6.52
N ASN A 13 -4.42 18.13 -6.41
CA ASN A 13 -4.12 16.70 -6.41
C ASN A 13 -3.26 16.24 -7.59
N GLN A 14 -3.56 16.72 -8.80
CA GLN A 14 -2.79 16.37 -10.00
C GLN A 14 -1.35 16.90 -9.94
N GLN A 15 -1.16 18.10 -9.39
CA GLN A 15 0.16 18.68 -9.14
C GLN A 15 0.90 17.87 -8.07
N ALA A 16 0.23 17.50 -6.98
CA ALA A 16 0.83 16.64 -5.94
C ALA A 16 1.29 15.30 -6.50
N THR A 17 0.46 14.62 -7.30
CA THR A 17 0.84 13.36 -7.95
C THR A 17 2.06 13.56 -8.85
N LYS A 18 2.09 14.62 -9.67
CA LYS A 18 3.26 14.93 -10.51
C LYS A 18 4.52 15.10 -9.65
N LEU A 19 4.46 15.93 -8.61
CA LEU A 19 5.58 16.20 -7.71
C LEU A 19 6.06 14.92 -7.01
N LEU A 20 5.14 14.03 -6.62
CA LEU A 20 5.46 12.73 -6.02
C LEU A 20 6.27 11.87 -6.98
N PHE A 21 5.79 11.69 -8.22
CA PHE A 21 6.52 10.90 -9.22
C PHE A 21 7.86 11.53 -9.58
N ASP A 22 7.94 12.86 -9.68
CA ASP A 22 9.21 13.57 -9.89
C ASP A 22 10.20 13.31 -8.74
N ALA A 23 9.72 13.35 -7.49
CA ALA A 23 10.54 13.10 -6.30
C ALA A 23 11.02 11.65 -6.23
N VAL A 24 10.15 10.68 -6.51
CA VAL A 24 10.52 9.26 -6.56
C VAL A 24 11.51 8.98 -7.68
N THR A 25 11.29 9.56 -8.86
CA THR A 25 12.20 9.41 -10.02
C THR A 25 13.60 9.96 -9.69
N LYS A 26 13.69 11.16 -9.08
CA LYS A 26 14.98 11.72 -8.62
C LYS A 26 15.67 10.85 -7.58
N ARG A 27 14.90 10.14 -6.74
CA ARG A 27 15.44 9.26 -5.69
C ARG A 27 15.96 7.93 -6.22
N LYS A 28 15.52 7.49 -7.41
CA LYS A 28 15.92 6.24 -8.09
C LYS A 28 15.89 5.01 -7.17
N PRO A 29 14.74 4.65 -6.57
CA PRO A 29 14.65 3.49 -5.70
C PRO A 29 14.88 2.19 -6.49
N GLY A 30 15.26 1.11 -5.80
CA GLY A 30 15.44 -0.21 -6.42
C GLY A 30 14.15 -0.83 -6.99
N ALA A 31 12.99 -0.37 -6.52
CA ALA A 31 11.66 -0.63 -7.09
C ALA A 31 10.65 0.38 -6.56
N PHE A 32 9.55 0.58 -7.30
CA PHE A 32 8.41 1.38 -6.87
C PHE A 32 7.12 0.52 -6.90
N PHE A 33 6.34 0.58 -5.82
CA PHE A 33 5.14 -0.23 -5.65
C PHE A 33 3.91 0.67 -5.42
N ILE A 34 2.84 0.46 -6.20
CA ILE A 34 1.59 1.23 -6.10
C ILE A 34 0.47 0.32 -5.57
N MET A 35 -0.18 0.70 -4.48
CA MET A 35 -1.22 -0.11 -3.81
C MET A 35 -2.61 0.05 -4.44
N GLY A 36 -2.70 -0.02 -5.77
CA GLY A 36 -3.97 0.12 -6.51
C GLY A 36 -4.43 1.57 -6.71
N ASP A 37 -5.52 1.72 -7.48
CA ASP A 37 -6.07 3.00 -7.93
C ASP A 37 -5.00 3.87 -8.59
N VAL A 38 -4.28 3.26 -9.53
CA VAL A 38 -3.22 3.95 -10.28
C VAL A 38 -3.80 5.14 -11.04
N VAL A 39 -5.02 5.00 -11.54
CA VAL A 39 -5.77 6.10 -12.15
C VAL A 39 -7.22 6.09 -11.68
N ASN A 40 -7.85 7.26 -11.65
CA ASN A 40 -9.24 7.40 -11.21
C ASN A 40 -10.27 6.63 -12.09
N LEU A 41 -9.97 6.29 -13.34
CA LEU A 41 -10.84 5.40 -14.14
C LEU A 41 -9.99 4.52 -15.04
N GLY A 42 -9.80 3.25 -14.66
CA GLY A 42 -8.93 2.34 -15.38
C GLY A 42 -9.33 2.14 -16.85
N TYR A 43 -10.62 2.22 -17.18
CA TYR A 43 -11.06 2.06 -18.58
C TYR A 43 -10.87 3.31 -19.45
N SER A 44 -10.49 4.47 -18.89
CA SER A 44 -10.36 5.74 -19.63
C SER A 44 -8.93 6.03 -20.06
N ASN A 45 -8.67 6.13 -21.37
CA ASN A 45 -7.31 6.45 -21.87
C ASN A 45 -6.84 7.84 -21.44
N HIS A 46 -7.76 8.78 -21.30
CA HIS A 46 -7.45 10.14 -20.88
C HIS A 46 -6.78 10.17 -19.50
N GLN A 47 -7.25 9.33 -18.57
CA GLN A 47 -6.69 9.24 -17.21
C GLN A 47 -5.29 8.62 -17.22
N TRP A 48 -5.02 7.70 -18.13
CA TRP A 48 -3.71 7.06 -18.26
C TRP A 48 -2.65 7.96 -18.90
N LYS A 49 -3.01 8.91 -19.76
CA LYS A 49 -2.03 9.76 -20.48
C LYS A 49 -0.98 10.43 -19.57
N PRO A 50 -1.34 11.14 -18.48
CA PRO A 50 -0.33 11.70 -17.58
C PRO A 50 0.45 10.61 -16.83
N MET A 51 -0.24 9.55 -16.41
CA MET A 51 0.39 8.43 -15.70
C MET A 51 1.41 7.69 -16.57
N ASP A 52 1.17 7.54 -17.87
CA ASP A 52 2.10 6.94 -18.82
C ASP A 52 3.42 7.72 -18.87
N ALA A 53 3.36 9.04 -18.80
CA ALA A 53 4.56 9.87 -18.72
C ALA A 53 5.32 9.64 -17.41
N TYR A 54 4.61 9.55 -16.27
CA TYR A 54 5.24 9.30 -14.97
C TYR A 54 5.89 7.91 -14.88
N LEU A 55 5.19 6.88 -15.35
CA LEU A 55 5.71 5.51 -15.44
C LEU A 55 6.91 5.43 -16.39
N LYS A 56 6.87 6.17 -17.50
CA LYS A 56 8.01 6.26 -18.42
C LYS A 56 9.22 6.90 -17.75
N SER A 57 9.07 8.03 -17.05
CA SER A 57 10.18 8.68 -16.34
C SER A 57 10.87 7.75 -15.33
N LEU A 58 10.10 6.96 -14.58
CA LEU A 58 10.67 5.96 -13.68
C LEU A 58 11.45 4.88 -14.43
N ARG A 59 10.89 4.37 -15.54
CA ARG A 59 11.52 3.31 -16.34
C ARG A 59 12.76 3.78 -17.09
N ASP A 60 12.77 5.01 -17.58
CA ASP A 60 13.94 5.63 -18.21
C ASP A 60 15.11 5.72 -17.22
N GLU A 61 14.82 5.84 -15.92
CA GLU A 61 15.78 5.80 -14.81
C GLU A 61 16.04 4.36 -14.29
N ASN A 62 15.61 3.33 -15.02
CA ASN A 62 15.71 1.91 -14.67
C ASN A 62 15.06 1.54 -13.33
N VAL A 63 14.04 2.28 -12.90
CA VAL A 63 13.25 1.93 -11.71
C VAL A 63 12.11 0.99 -12.13
N PRO A 64 12.12 -0.28 -11.70
CA PRO A 64 11.00 -1.19 -11.97
C PRO A 64 9.77 -0.76 -11.16
N VAL A 65 8.59 -0.83 -11.78
CA VAL A 65 7.34 -0.33 -11.21
C VAL A 65 6.29 -1.43 -11.21
N TYR A 66 5.75 -1.72 -10.03
CA TYR A 66 4.75 -2.73 -9.77
C TYR A 66 3.50 -2.10 -9.17
N ALA A 67 2.34 -2.70 -9.42
CA ALA A 67 1.08 -2.21 -8.87
C ALA A 67 0.09 -3.35 -8.54
N ALA A 68 -0.68 -3.17 -7.47
CA ALA A 68 -1.90 -3.94 -7.25
C ALA A 68 -3.06 -3.35 -8.06
N LEU A 69 -4.13 -4.11 -8.27
CA LEU A 69 -5.40 -3.58 -8.78
C LEU A 69 -6.16 -2.90 -7.65
N GLY A 70 -6.62 -1.66 -7.87
CA GLY A 70 -7.63 -1.02 -7.04
C GLY A 70 -9.04 -1.14 -7.63
N ASN A 71 -10.03 -0.61 -6.92
CA ASN A 71 -11.41 -0.68 -7.39
C ASN A 71 -11.62 0.21 -8.62
N HIS A 72 -10.82 1.27 -8.82
CA HIS A 72 -10.93 2.15 -9.99
C HIS A 72 -10.43 1.49 -11.28
N GLU A 73 -9.56 0.47 -11.19
CA GLU A 73 -9.17 -0.34 -12.34
C GLU A 73 -10.29 -1.26 -12.84
N VAL A 74 -11.19 -1.69 -11.94
CA VAL A 74 -12.30 -2.60 -12.25
C VAL A 74 -13.67 -1.90 -12.32
N MET A 75 -13.74 -0.60 -12.02
CA MET A 75 -14.99 0.16 -12.01
C MET A 75 -15.53 0.42 -13.42
N GLY A 76 -16.84 0.22 -13.61
CA GLY A 76 -17.53 0.47 -14.88
C GLY A 76 -17.23 -0.60 -15.93
N GLN A 77 -16.18 -0.41 -16.74
CA GLN A 77 -15.79 -1.38 -17.78
C GLN A 77 -14.59 -2.22 -17.33
N ALA A 78 -14.82 -3.12 -16.35
CA ALA A 78 -13.78 -3.88 -15.66
C ALA A 78 -12.77 -4.54 -16.61
N GLY A 79 -13.24 -5.34 -17.58
CA GLY A 79 -12.35 -6.00 -18.53
C GLY A 79 -11.49 -5.03 -19.35
N LYS A 80 -12.02 -3.85 -19.70
CA LYS A 80 -11.25 -2.81 -20.41
C LYS A 80 -10.24 -2.14 -19.50
N GLY A 81 -10.60 -1.87 -18.25
CA GLY A 81 -9.70 -1.30 -17.25
C GLY A 81 -8.55 -2.24 -16.93
N MET A 82 -8.84 -3.51 -16.63
CA MET A 82 -7.84 -4.54 -16.37
C MET A 82 -6.89 -4.75 -17.56
N ARG A 83 -7.39 -4.78 -18.80
CA ARG A 83 -6.51 -4.86 -19.99
C ARG A 83 -5.57 -3.67 -20.10
N LYS A 84 -6.02 -2.47 -19.77
CA LYS A 84 -5.18 -1.25 -19.81
C LYS A 84 -4.15 -1.23 -18.69
N PHE A 85 -4.53 -1.72 -17.51
CA PHE A 85 -3.64 -1.93 -16.40
C PHE A 85 -2.54 -2.95 -16.75
N GLN A 86 -2.91 -4.13 -17.26
CA GLN A 86 -1.96 -5.20 -17.63
C GLN A 86 -0.92 -4.73 -18.66
N LYS A 87 -1.31 -3.91 -19.63
CA LYS A 87 -0.36 -3.32 -20.60
C LYS A 87 0.73 -2.47 -19.95
N ARG A 88 0.46 -1.91 -18.77
CA ARG A 88 1.38 -1.04 -18.03
C ARG A 88 2.11 -1.79 -16.95
N PHE A 89 1.57 -2.90 -16.45
CA PHE A 89 2.18 -3.73 -15.42
C PHE A 89 2.19 -5.18 -15.95
N PRO A 90 3.12 -5.53 -16.86
CA PRO A 90 3.10 -6.82 -17.53
C PRO A 90 3.33 -8.01 -16.59
N ASP A 91 4.07 -7.79 -15.50
CA ASP A 91 4.39 -8.81 -14.49
C ASP A 91 3.23 -9.08 -13.51
N HIS A 92 2.20 -8.23 -13.53
CA HIS A 92 1.05 -8.41 -12.67
C HIS A 92 0.31 -9.70 -13.03
N VAL A 93 -0.02 -10.49 -11.99
CA VAL A 93 -0.90 -11.65 -12.09
C VAL A 93 -2.22 -11.33 -11.38
N PRO A 94 -3.40 -11.56 -12.01
CA PRO A 94 -4.71 -11.16 -11.47
C PRO A 94 -5.03 -11.66 -10.06
N THR A 95 -4.46 -12.78 -9.64
CA THR A 95 -4.67 -13.40 -8.32
C THR A 95 -3.58 -13.03 -7.30
N GLY A 96 -2.54 -12.31 -7.71
CA GLY A 96 -1.42 -11.92 -6.85
C GLY A 96 -0.07 -12.40 -7.39
N TYR A 97 0.97 -11.64 -7.07
CA TYR A 97 2.34 -11.86 -7.51
C TYR A 97 3.33 -11.29 -6.49
N LEU A 98 4.61 -11.63 -6.62
CA LEU A 98 5.65 -11.19 -5.68
C LEU A 98 6.87 -10.70 -6.42
N GLU A 99 7.59 -9.77 -5.79
CA GLU A 99 8.92 -9.33 -6.21
C GLU A 99 9.85 -9.35 -5.00
N VAL A 100 11.06 -9.84 -5.17
CA VAL A 100 12.11 -9.80 -4.14
C VAL A 100 13.11 -8.73 -4.49
N LYS A 101 13.33 -7.79 -3.57
CA LYS A 101 14.45 -6.84 -3.64
C LYS A 101 15.35 -7.07 -2.44
N ASP A 102 16.61 -7.40 -2.72
CA ASP A 102 17.59 -7.76 -1.69
C ASP A 102 17.08 -8.97 -0.87
N SER A 103 16.76 -8.83 0.42
CA SER A 103 16.14 -9.90 1.23
C SER A 103 14.74 -9.51 1.74
N VAL A 104 14.07 -8.62 1.02
CA VAL A 104 12.69 -8.21 1.28
C VAL A 104 11.80 -8.71 0.15
N ALA A 105 10.87 -9.61 0.47
CA ALA A 105 9.82 -10.06 -0.44
C ALA A 105 8.61 -9.15 -0.33
N VAL A 106 8.16 -8.57 -1.44
CA VAL A 106 6.94 -7.77 -1.52
C VAL A 106 5.89 -8.57 -2.29
N ILE A 107 4.81 -8.94 -1.61
CA ILE A 107 3.68 -9.67 -2.18
C ILE A 107 2.56 -8.68 -2.47
N LEU A 108 2.06 -8.64 -3.70
CA LEU A 108 0.90 -7.84 -4.09
C LEU A 108 -0.30 -8.75 -4.32
N LEU A 109 -1.41 -8.47 -3.63
CA LEU A 109 -2.64 -9.26 -3.65
C LEU A 109 -3.79 -8.47 -4.27
N ASN A 110 -4.73 -9.19 -4.90
CA ASN A 110 -5.93 -8.60 -5.45
C ASN A 110 -7.07 -8.64 -4.41
N SER A 111 -7.32 -7.47 -3.81
CA SER A 111 -8.39 -7.28 -2.83
C SER A 111 -9.77 -7.00 -3.45
N ASN A 112 -9.93 -7.06 -4.78
CA ASN A 112 -11.22 -6.91 -5.45
C ASN A 112 -11.96 -8.26 -5.52
N PHE A 113 -12.21 -8.89 -4.36
CA PHE A 113 -12.76 -10.24 -4.26
C PHE A 113 -14.06 -10.43 -5.06
N GLY A 114 -14.92 -9.41 -5.11
CA GLY A 114 -16.17 -9.45 -5.89
C GLY A 114 -15.98 -9.46 -7.42
N THR A 115 -14.76 -9.29 -7.91
CA THR A 115 -14.42 -9.40 -9.34
C THR A 115 -13.79 -10.73 -9.71
N LEU A 116 -13.47 -11.57 -8.72
CA LEU A 116 -12.87 -12.88 -8.89
C LEU A 116 -13.95 -13.96 -8.81
N SER A 117 -13.82 -15.01 -9.62
CA SER A 117 -14.63 -16.21 -9.46
C SER A 117 -14.32 -16.92 -8.14
N ALA A 118 -15.17 -17.87 -7.71
CA ALA A 118 -14.92 -18.66 -6.51
C ALA A 118 -13.60 -19.45 -6.60
N GLU A 119 -13.30 -19.99 -7.79
CA GLU A 119 -12.06 -20.72 -8.08
C GLU A 119 -10.86 -19.78 -8.02
N GLN A 120 -10.96 -18.57 -8.60
CA GLN A 120 -9.88 -17.58 -8.56
C GLN A 120 -9.62 -17.09 -7.13
N ASN A 121 -10.67 -16.88 -6.34
CA ASN A 121 -10.55 -16.53 -4.92
C ASN A 121 -9.84 -17.64 -4.13
N THR A 122 -10.26 -18.90 -4.33
CA THR A 122 -9.63 -20.07 -3.70
C THR A 122 -8.17 -20.21 -4.11
N ALA A 123 -7.87 -20.07 -5.40
CA ALA A 123 -6.51 -20.15 -5.94
C ALA A 123 -5.61 -19.04 -5.38
N GLN A 124 -6.09 -17.79 -5.30
CA GLN A 124 -5.34 -16.68 -4.70
C GLN A 124 -4.97 -16.96 -3.24
N ILE A 125 -5.94 -17.41 -2.43
CA ILE A 125 -5.71 -17.68 -1.00
C ILE A 125 -4.72 -18.84 -0.83
N ALA A 126 -4.87 -19.91 -1.62
CA ALA A 126 -3.95 -21.05 -1.59
C ALA A 126 -2.54 -20.65 -2.03
N TRP A 127 -2.42 -19.88 -3.11
CA TRP A 127 -1.14 -19.35 -3.60
C TRP A 127 -0.47 -18.46 -2.56
N TYR A 128 -1.21 -17.56 -1.93
CA TYR A 128 -0.66 -16.66 -0.91
C TYR A 128 -0.14 -17.45 0.30
N LYS A 129 -0.91 -18.42 0.80
CA LYS A 129 -0.48 -19.32 1.89
C LYS A 129 0.81 -20.07 1.53
N GLN A 130 0.86 -20.68 0.36
CA GLN A 130 2.04 -21.44 -0.09
C GLN A 130 3.26 -20.53 -0.30
N THR A 131 3.04 -19.33 -0.81
CA THR A 131 4.10 -18.33 -1.02
C THR A 131 4.72 -17.91 0.30
N LEU A 132 3.89 -17.58 1.30
CA LEU A 132 4.36 -17.25 2.65
C LEU A 132 5.17 -18.40 3.28
N GLN A 133 4.68 -19.64 3.17
CA GLN A 133 5.39 -20.82 3.70
C GLN A 133 6.77 -20.99 3.06
N LYS A 134 6.87 -20.80 1.74
CA LYS A 134 8.15 -20.87 1.01
C LYS A 134 9.11 -19.77 1.46
N LEU A 135 8.63 -18.52 1.55
CA LEU A 135 9.45 -17.37 1.96
C LEU A 135 9.90 -17.49 3.43
N ASP A 136 9.05 -18.01 4.32
CA ASP A 136 9.42 -18.30 5.71
C ASP A 136 10.54 -19.35 5.79
N ALA A 137 10.54 -20.35 4.91
CA ALA A 137 11.57 -21.38 4.86
C ALA A 137 12.87 -20.91 4.16
N ASP A 138 12.82 -19.87 3.33
CA ASP A 138 13.95 -19.41 2.52
C ASP A 138 14.94 -18.54 3.34
N PRO A 139 16.17 -19.01 3.65
CA PRO A 139 17.12 -18.25 4.45
C PRO A 139 17.59 -16.94 3.80
N ALA A 140 17.42 -16.77 2.48
CA ALA A 140 17.74 -15.53 1.78
C ALA A 140 16.72 -14.41 2.07
N ILE A 141 15.51 -14.76 2.52
CA ILE A 141 14.45 -13.79 2.84
C ILE A 141 14.48 -13.46 4.33
N GLN A 142 14.53 -12.17 4.64
CA GLN A 142 14.49 -11.63 6.00
C GLN A 142 13.15 -11.01 6.36
N PHE A 143 12.52 -10.33 5.40
CA PHE A 143 11.25 -9.63 5.60
C PHE A 143 10.27 -9.94 4.48
N ILE A 144 9.00 -10.07 4.84
CA ILE A 144 7.88 -10.13 3.92
C ILE A 144 6.97 -8.93 4.18
N ILE A 145 6.69 -8.20 3.10
CA ILE A 145 5.71 -7.12 3.03
C ILE A 145 4.54 -7.61 2.19
N SER A 146 3.33 -7.56 2.74
CA SER A 146 2.12 -7.88 1.99
C SER A 146 1.38 -6.60 1.65
N GLY A 147 0.95 -6.45 0.40
CA GLY A 147 0.32 -5.25 -0.13
C GLY A 147 -0.98 -5.58 -0.85
N CYS A 148 -2.02 -4.79 -0.63
CA CYS A 148 -3.25 -4.83 -1.45
C CYS A 148 -3.90 -3.45 -1.49
N HIS A 149 -4.99 -3.29 -2.24
CA HIS A 149 -5.66 -2.00 -2.32
C HIS A 149 -6.55 -1.70 -1.11
N HIS A 150 -7.51 -2.58 -0.80
CA HIS A 150 -8.47 -2.36 0.27
C HIS A 150 -7.86 -2.63 1.66
N SER A 151 -7.95 -1.67 2.57
CA SER A 151 -7.35 -1.81 3.90
C SER A 151 -8.08 -2.81 4.79
N PRO A 152 -7.38 -3.71 5.50
CA PRO A 152 -8.01 -4.51 6.57
C PRO A 152 -8.46 -3.64 7.75
N TYR A 153 -7.80 -2.50 7.97
CA TYR A 153 -8.07 -1.58 9.08
C TYR A 153 -8.01 -0.15 8.57
N THR A 154 -9.02 0.65 8.89
CA THR A 154 -9.08 2.09 8.62
C THR A 154 -10.17 2.72 9.48
N ASN A 155 -9.91 3.96 9.91
CA ASN A 155 -10.84 4.86 10.55
C ASN A 155 -11.49 5.85 9.56
N SER A 156 -11.38 5.65 8.24
CA SER A 156 -12.04 6.52 7.25
C SER A 156 -13.55 6.61 7.48
N LYS A 157 -14.11 7.81 7.24
CA LYS A 157 -15.56 8.04 7.22
C LYS A 157 -16.20 7.71 5.87
N ILE A 158 -15.39 7.54 4.82
CA ILE A 158 -15.86 7.33 3.45
C ILE A 158 -15.79 5.85 3.08
N VAL A 159 -14.69 5.18 3.40
CA VAL A 159 -14.48 3.76 3.12
C VAL A 159 -14.29 2.97 4.42
N GLY A 160 -14.76 1.74 4.44
CA GLY A 160 -14.69 0.86 5.61
C GLY A 160 -13.49 -0.07 5.58
N SER A 161 -13.19 -0.66 6.75
CA SER A 161 -12.29 -1.81 6.85
C SER A 161 -12.82 -2.98 6.01
N SER A 162 -11.96 -3.60 5.20
CA SER A 162 -12.33 -4.74 4.35
C SER A 162 -12.37 -6.03 5.15
N LYS A 163 -13.58 -6.54 5.39
CA LYS A 163 -13.80 -7.83 6.05
C LYS A 163 -13.17 -8.98 5.27
N ASP A 164 -13.28 -8.98 3.95
CA ASP A 164 -12.65 -10.01 3.11
C ASP A 164 -11.12 -10.06 3.30
N VAL A 165 -10.45 -8.90 3.35
CA VAL A 165 -9.00 -8.86 3.61
C VAL A 165 -8.69 -9.35 5.04
N GLN A 166 -9.50 -8.93 6.03
CA GLN A 166 -9.37 -9.38 7.42
C GLN A 166 -9.54 -10.90 7.57
N GLU A 167 -10.44 -11.52 6.81
CA GLU A 167 -10.73 -12.95 6.91
C GLU A 167 -9.78 -13.81 6.07
N LYS A 168 -9.42 -13.34 4.87
CA LYS A 168 -8.71 -14.16 3.87
C LYS A 168 -7.21 -13.93 3.85
N PHE A 169 -6.73 -12.72 4.14
CA PHE A 169 -5.30 -12.39 4.03
C PHE A 169 -4.62 -12.18 5.40
N VAL A 170 -5.28 -11.50 6.34
CA VAL A 170 -4.67 -11.19 7.64
C VAL A 170 -4.27 -12.45 8.41
N PRO A 171 -5.07 -13.53 8.52
CA PRO A 171 -4.67 -14.70 9.30
C PRO A 171 -3.41 -15.38 8.75
N LEU A 172 -3.27 -15.42 7.43
CA LEU A 172 -2.09 -15.97 6.75
C LEU A 172 -0.85 -15.08 6.99
N PHE A 173 -1.01 -13.76 6.88
CA PHE A 173 0.03 -12.78 7.20
C PHE A 173 0.49 -12.89 8.67
N MET A 174 -0.46 -13.04 9.60
CA MET A 174 -0.17 -13.19 11.02
C MET A 174 0.58 -14.49 11.32
N ALA A 175 0.23 -15.59 10.65
CA ALA A 175 0.86 -16.89 10.83
C ALA A 175 2.29 -16.96 10.27
N SER A 176 2.64 -16.16 9.26
CA SER A 176 3.99 -16.14 8.70
C SER A 176 4.99 -15.52 9.66
N LYS A 177 6.15 -16.13 9.87
CA LYS A 177 7.16 -15.61 10.82
C LYS A 177 7.86 -14.36 10.30
N LYS A 178 8.13 -14.32 8.99
CA LYS A 178 8.86 -13.21 8.34
C LYS A 178 7.95 -12.10 7.82
N SER A 179 6.64 -12.29 7.85
CA SER A 179 5.67 -11.22 7.57
C SER A 179 5.68 -10.19 8.68
N ARG A 180 6.08 -8.96 8.36
CA ARG A 180 6.27 -7.89 9.35
C ARG A 180 5.48 -6.62 9.06
N LEU A 181 5.17 -6.35 7.79
CA LEU A 181 4.48 -5.14 7.36
C LEU A 181 3.37 -5.47 6.35
N PHE A 182 2.16 -4.98 6.60
CA PHE A 182 1.05 -5.01 5.66
C PHE A 182 0.75 -3.58 5.18
N ILE A 183 0.74 -3.34 3.88
CA ILE A 183 0.52 -2.00 3.30
C ILE A 183 -0.77 -2.01 2.48
N SER A 184 -1.58 -0.96 2.61
CA SER A 184 -2.82 -0.81 1.84
C SER A 184 -3.09 0.63 1.40
N GLY A 185 -3.99 0.79 0.44
CA GLY A 185 -4.47 2.08 -0.08
C GLY A 185 -5.95 2.31 0.23
N HIS A 186 -6.72 2.71 -0.77
CA HIS A 186 -8.19 2.93 -0.75
C HIS A 186 -8.69 4.04 0.19
N SER A 187 -8.36 4.00 1.48
CA SER A 187 -8.54 5.15 2.37
C SER A 187 -7.48 6.20 2.02
N HIS A 188 -7.91 7.41 1.64
CA HIS A 188 -7.03 8.51 1.23
C HIS A 188 -6.41 9.23 2.44
N ASN A 189 -5.77 8.45 3.31
CA ASN A 189 -5.20 8.86 4.58
C ASN A 189 -3.85 8.17 4.83
N PHE A 190 -3.18 8.64 5.87
CA PHE A 190 -2.08 7.93 6.53
C PHE A 190 -2.56 7.38 7.87
N GLU A 191 -2.56 6.08 8.05
CA GLU A 191 -2.97 5.42 9.29
C GLU A 191 -2.00 4.28 9.60
N HIS A 192 -1.70 4.08 10.89
CA HIS A 192 -0.79 3.03 11.34
C HIS A 192 -1.44 2.22 12.45
N PHE A 193 -1.65 0.93 12.22
CA PHE A 193 -2.16 0.02 13.23
C PHE A 193 -1.12 -1.04 13.55
N GLN A 194 -1.15 -1.56 14.77
CA GLN A 194 -0.34 -2.72 15.16
C GLN A 194 -1.22 -3.82 15.73
N LYS A 195 -1.03 -5.06 15.26
CA LYS A 195 -1.72 -6.24 15.78
C LYS A 195 -0.74 -7.40 15.88
N GLY A 196 -0.70 -8.07 17.03
CA GLY A 196 0.20 -9.20 17.28
C GLY A 196 1.67 -8.89 16.96
N GLY A 197 2.14 -7.69 17.27
CA GLY A 197 3.51 -7.25 17.01
C GLY A 197 3.84 -7.02 15.52
N LYS A 198 2.83 -6.90 14.64
CA LYS A 198 3.00 -6.64 13.20
C LYS A 198 2.32 -5.33 12.81
N ASP A 199 2.93 -4.62 11.87
CA ASP A 199 2.49 -3.29 11.46
C ASP A 199 1.58 -3.35 10.23
N PHE A 200 0.53 -2.54 10.26
CA PHE A 200 -0.42 -2.33 9.16
C PHE A 200 -0.43 -0.84 8.84
N LEU A 201 -0.06 -0.47 7.62
CA LEU A 201 -0.06 0.91 7.15
C LEU A 201 -1.11 1.11 6.05
N VAL A 202 -1.86 2.20 6.18
CA VAL A 202 -2.71 2.76 5.12
C VAL A 202 -1.98 3.96 4.53
N ILE A 203 -1.77 3.98 3.21
CA ILE A 203 -0.95 4.98 2.51
C ILE A 203 -1.64 5.57 1.27
N GLY A 204 -2.85 6.11 1.44
CA GLY A 204 -3.65 6.67 0.34
C GLY A 204 -3.28 8.09 -0.10
N GLY A 205 -2.06 8.54 0.14
CA GLY A 205 -1.59 9.91 -0.16
C GLY A 205 -1.12 10.16 -1.60
N GLY A 206 -1.43 9.27 -2.55
CA GLY A 206 -0.90 9.33 -3.93
C GLY A 206 -1.51 10.40 -4.85
N GLY A 207 -2.56 11.09 -4.40
CA GLY A 207 -3.30 12.07 -5.21
C GLY A 207 -4.82 11.94 -5.17
N GLY A 208 -5.37 10.96 -4.44
CA GLY A 208 -6.81 10.85 -4.19
C GLY A 208 -7.36 12.03 -3.38
N LEU A 209 -8.68 12.24 -3.42
CA LEU A 209 -9.33 13.28 -2.63
C LEU A 209 -9.21 12.96 -1.14
N HIS A 210 -8.73 13.90 -0.33
CA HIS A 210 -8.54 13.65 1.10
C HIS A 210 -9.87 13.26 1.76
N GLN A 211 -9.85 12.14 2.49
CA GLN A 211 -11.04 11.60 3.15
C GLN A 211 -10.99 11.89 4.65
N PRO A 212 -12.09 12.36 5.28
CA PRO A 212 -12.09 12.62 6.71
C PRO A 212 -12.01 11.31 7.52
N LEU A 213 -11.31 11.36 8.65
CA LEU A 213 -11.21 10.26 9.60
C LEU A 213 -12.24 10.36 10.73
N ARG A 214 -12.63 9.20 11.28
CA ARG A 214 -13.32 9.07 12.56
C ARG A 214 -12.35 9.41 13.68
N THR A 215 -12.89 10.03 14.73
CA THR A 215 -12.13 10.47 15.91
C THR A 215 -12.95 10.14 17.16
N GLY A 216 -12.27 9.84 18.26
CA GLY A 216 -12.91 9.57 19.55
C GLY A 216 -13.24 8.10 19.79
N GLN A 217 -14.10 7.86 20.79
CA GLN A 217 -14.35 6.52 21.32
C GLN A 217 -14.93 5.56 20.27
N GLY A 218 -14.39 4.35 20.19
CA GLY A 218 -14.79 3.32 19.23
C GLY A 218 -14.04 3.34 17.90
N CYS A 219 -13.07 4.25 17.71
CA CYS A 219 -12.12 4.16 16.61
C CYS A 219 -11.10 3.04 16.86
N LEU A 220 -10.51 2.51 15.79
CA LEU A 220 -9.36 1.62 15.88
C LEU A 220 -8.15 2.41 16.40
N ASP A 221 -7.30 1.77 17.20
CA ASP A 221 -6.09 2.35 17.78
C ASP A 221 -5.04 2.65 16.70
N ASP A 222 -5.16 3.83 16.09
CA ASP A 222 -4.20 4.38 15.15
C ASP A 222 -3.00 4.96 15.92
N LEU A 223 -1.81 4.43 15.67
CA LEU A 223 -0.55 4.83 16.29
C LEU A 223 0.02 6.13 15.68
N ALA A 224 -0.57 6.64 14.61
CA ALA A 224 -0.15 7.85 13.91
C ALA A 224 -1.11 9.02 14.11
N VAL A 225 -1.80 9.13 15.26
CA VAL A 225 -2.86 10.15 15.50
C VAL A 225 -2.42 11.58 15.11
N ASP A 226 -1.19 11.96 15.48
CA ASP A 226 -0.64 13.31 15.26
C ASP A 226 0.05 13.50 13.90
N TYR A 227 0.04 12.47 13.05
CA TYR A 227 0.69 12.48 11.74
C TYR A 227 -0.29 12.08 10.62
N LYS A 228 -0.82 13.11 9.95
CA LYS A 228 -1.84 12.98 8.88
C LYS A 228 -1.46 13.76 7.61
N PRO A 229 -0.35 13.41 6.93
CA PRO A 229 0.04 14.07 5.70
C PRO A 229 -1.00 13.83 4.59
N GLN A 230 -1.37 14.91 3.89
CA GLN A 230 -2.34 14.86 2.80
C GLN A 230 -1.80 14.11 1.58
N PHE A 231 -0.57 14.41 1.17
CA PHE A 231 0.13 13.73 0.08
C PHE A 231 1.45 13.19 0.57
N HIS A 232 1.68 11.91 0.32
CA HIS A 232 2.87 11.22 0.83
C HIS A 232 3.12 9.92 0.06
N TYR A 233 4.34 9.41 0.21
CA TYR A 233 4.70 8.04 -0.14
C TYR A 233 5.56 7.45 0.99
N LEU A 234 5.76 6.13 0.98
CA LEU A 234 6.70 5.48 1.88
C LEU A 234 8.01 5.22 1.19
N THR A 235 9.09 5.27 1.98
CA THR A 235 10.32 4.59 1.65
C THR A 235 10.61 3.50 2.62
N VAL A 236 11.06 2.37 2.09
CA VAL A 236 11.32 1.16 2.83
C VAL A 236 12.74 0.75 2.51
N LYS A 237 13.57 0.61 3.54
CA LYS A 237 14.97 0.21 3.42
C LYS A 237 15.29 -0.84 4.46
N ARG A 238 15.86 -1.96 4.00
CA ARG A 238 16.46 -2.93 4.92
C ARG A 238 17.83 -2.44 5.36
N CYS A 239 18.09 -2.49 6.66
CA CYS A 239 19.34 -2.11 7.30
C CYS A 239 19.73 -3.23 8.27
N GLY A 240 20.53 -4.19 7.80
CA GLY A 240 20.82 -5.39 8.57
C GLY A 240 19.53 -6.15 8.87
N ASP A 241 19.23 -6.29 10.16
CA ASP A 241 18.09 -7.05 10.71
C ASP A 241 16.87 -6.16 11.03
N GLU A 242 16.85 -4.96 10.44
CA GLU A 242 15.77 -3.99 10.57
C GLU A 242 15.22 -3.59 9.21
N LEU A 243 13.91 -3.34 9.16
CA LEU A 243 13.22 -2.66 8.08
C LEU A 243 12.88 -1.23 8.54
N LYS A 244 13.54 -0.23 7.94
CA LYS A 244 13.26 1.18 8.19
C LYS A 244 12.19 1.66 7.21
N VAL A 245 11.06 2.07 7.74
CA VAL A 245 9.91 2.55 6.98
C VAL A 245 9.70 4.02 7.31
N SER A 246 9.80 4.90 6.33
CA SER A 246 9.69 6.34 6.51
C SER A 246 8.65 6.92 5.56
N SER A 247 7.69 7.66 6.10
CA SER A 247 6.81 8.51 5.31
C SER A 247 7.59 9.71 4.79
N VAL A 248 7.36 10.05 3.52
CA VAL A 248 7.87 11.25 2.88
C VAL A 248 6.66 12.05 2.41
N GLN A 249 6.44 13.22 3.00
CA GLN A 249 5.24 14.03 2.83
C GLN A 249 5.52 15.27 1.98
N LEU A 250 4.57 15.65 1.13
CA LEU A 250 4.60 16.94 0.45
C LEU A 250 4.20 18.03 1.43
N LYS A 251 4.98 19.11 1.51
CA LYS A 251 4.61 20.29 2.30
C LYS A 251 3.28 20.88 1.84
N LYS A 252 2.54 21.50 2.77
CA LYS A 252 1.25 22.14 2.50
C LYS A 252 1.34 23.28 1.46
N ASP A 253 2.53 23.86 1.27
CA ASP A 253 2.80 24.89 0.28
C ASP A 253 3.26 24.33 -1.09
N PHE A 254 3.32 23.00 -1.24
CA PHE A 254 3.71 22.27 -2.46
C PHE A 254 5.15 22.56 -2.94
N THR A 255 6.02 23.10 -2.07
CA THR A 255 7.39 23.50 -2.44
C THR A 255 8.38 22.32 -2.50
N CYS A 256 8.34 21.42 -1.51
CA CYS A 256 9.21 20.25 -1.46
C CYS A 256 8.61 19.11 -0.63
N PHE A 257 9.30 17.96 -0.66
CA PHE A 257 9.02 16.82 0.19
C PHE A 257 9.94 16.80 1.40
N ASP A 258 9.39 16.47 2.56
CA ASP A 258 10.12 16.30 3.82
C ASP A 258 9.93 14.88 4.36
N ASN A 259 10.90 14.42 5.15
CA ASN A 259 10.72 13.22 5.95
C ASN A 259 9.67 13.48 7.04
N GLY A 260 8.69 12.59 7.15
CA GLY A 260 7.72 12.58 8.22
C GLY A 260 7.94 11.43 9.19
N GLN A 261 6.85 10.85 9.68
CA GLN A 261 6.91 9.74 10.64
C GLN A 261 7.70 8.56 10.07
N SER A 262 8.54 7.97 10.91
CA SER A 262 9.32 6.78 10.61
C SER A 262 9.13 5.72 11.68
N LEU A 263 9.21 4.45 11.28
CA LEU A 263 9.26 3.31 12.18
C LEU A 263 10.37 2.34 11.76
N VAL A 264 10.83 1.57 12.74
CA VAL A 264 11.84 0.53 12.57
C VAL A 264 11.20 -0.80 12.97
N ILE A 265 11.22 -1.77 12.05
CA ILE A 265 10.61 -3.08 12.26
C ILE A 265 11.72 -4.13 12.29
N GLY A 266 11.87 -4.82 13.42
CA GLY A 266 12.81 -5.93 13.55
C GLY A 266 12.31 -7.24 12.93
N LYS A 267 13.24 -8.18 12.71
CA LYS A 267 12.94 -9.54 12.20
C LYS A 267 11.92 -10.30 13.04
N GLU A 268 11.93 -10.10 14.35
CA GLU A 268 11.01 -10.75 15.27
C GLU A 268 9.81 -9.86 15.59
N ALA A 269 8.64 -10.47 15.71
CA ALA A 269 7.47 -9.80 16.24
C ALA A 269 7.62 -9.72 17.76
N ILE A 270 7.88 -8.52 18.28
CA ILE A 270 7.84 -8.27 19.72
C ILE A 270 6.35 -8.08 20.10
N PRO A 271 5.79 -8.91 21.00
CA PRO A 271 4.42 -8.74 21.48
C PRO A 271 4.23 -7.35 22.13
N LEU A 272 3.03 -6.77 21.99
CA LEU A 272 2.68 -5.45 22.54
C LEU A 272 2.95 -5.31 24.05
N ALA A 273 2.84 -6.41 24.82
CA ALA A 273 3.13 -6.44 26.25
C ALA A 273 4.60 -6.11 26.57
N ASP A 274 5.53 -6.47 25.68
CA ASP A 274 6.97 -6.29 25.90
C ASP A 274 7.46 -4.91 25.44
N VAL A 275 6.73 -4.24 24.53
CA VAL A 275 7.07 -2.88 24.05
C VAL A 275 6.89 -1.82 25.14
N ALA A 276 5.91 -1.99 26.03
CA ALA A 276 5.69 -1.08 27.17
C ALA A 276 6.86 -1.14 28.19
N ALA A 277 7.49 -2.30 28.36
CA ALA A 277 8.65 -2.46 29.26
C ALA A 277 9.93 -1.83 28.71
N VAL A 278 10.11 -1.83 27.38
CA VAL A 278 11.29 -1.25 26.71
C VAL A 278 11.25 0.30 26.71
N LYS A 279 10.06 0.91 26.69
CA LYS A 279 9.92 2.38 26.81
C LYS A 279 10.14 2.91 28.24
N ALA A 280 10.10 2.06 29.26
CA ALA A 280 10.34 2.45 30.65
C ALA A 280 11.82 2.40 31.06
N THR A 281 12.72 1.98 30.16
CA THR A 281 14.14 1.75 30.44
C THR A 281 15.09 2.61 29.58
N LYS A 282 14.60 3.68 28.97
CA LYS A 282 15.41 4.75 28.34
C LYS A 282 14.93 6.11 28.82
#